data_AF-A0A2U2U9E3-F1
#
_entry.id   AF-A0A2U2U9E3-F1
#
_cell.length_a   1.000
_cell.length_b   1.000
_cell.length_c   1.000
_cell.angle_alpha   90.00
_cell.angle_beta   90.00
_cell.angle_gamma   90.00
#
_symmetry.space_group_name_H-M   'P 1'
#
loop_
_entity.id
_entity.type
_entity.pdbx_description
1 polymer ?
#
loop_
_entity_poly.entity_id
_entity_poly.type
_entity_poly.pdbx_seq_one_letter_code
_entity_poly.pdbx_strand_id
1 'polypeptide(L)'
;MEFVRDWQKPRPAIGREGLPVPETALDTILKCYRADEERALHAEEQGHPLAGTTIGNAIDKWEGAQERQEEAITLTQEARRHPPTLIEETLKELDTLPKWLRLPLIKHLNFLRRKQEDEQQKGKRGKDTRKYERFLKNGIPARLRRIREINARFAPLSFQAAAMRESLEELITLPNLSRERIQKIAVLLASAVKMHLADAMDKAREITGNDKDDNLNNWLIAYQYIGRRVLKLGITPPYWSALELRPDRRSPPDVTLVPGAVLRLNDAEWWNKKLRQMHDVWREELLRAAGLVSRQTS
;
A
#
# COMPACT_ATOMS: atom_id res chain seq x y z
N MET A 1 32.94 19.98 -57.82
CA MET A 1 32.25 20.28 -59.09
C MET A 1 32.27 19.00 -59.93
N GLU A 2 31.21 18.20 -59.88
CA GLU A 2 31.12 17.00 -60.72
C GLU A 2 30.75 17.40 -62.15
N PHE A 3 31.64 17.11 -63.09
CA PHE A 3 31.42 17.32 -64.53
C PHE A 3 30.45 16.26 -65.05
N VAL A 4 29.17 16.62 -65.20
CA VAL A 4 28.20 15.81 -65.94
C VAL A 4 28.61 15.83 -67.41
N ARG A 5 29.02 14.68 -67.94
CA ARG A 5 29.45 14.56 -69.34
C ARG A 5 28.23 14.54 -70.26
N ASP A 6 28.35 15.13 -71.45
CA ASP A 6 27.22 15.35 -72.38
C ASP A 6 26.41 14.10 -72.76
N TRP A 7 26.96 12.90 -72.63
CA TRP A 7 26.26 11.64 -72.88
C TRP A 7 25.34 11.19 -71.73
N GLN A 8 25.44 11.80 -70.55
CA GLN A 8 24.57 11.54 -69.40
C GLN A 8 23.27 12.37 -69.42
N LYS A 9 23.14 13.32 -70.36
CA LYS A 9 21.89 14.06 -70.56
C LYS A 9 20.90 13.17 -71.32
N PRO A 10 19.63 13.06 -70.89
CA PRO A 10 18.63 12.30 -71.63
C PRO A 10 18.49 12.90 -73.02
N ARG A 11 18.70 12.08 -74.07
CA ARG A 11 18.53 12.52 -75.46
C ARG A 11 17.04 12.61 -75.78
N PRO A 12 16.57 13.67 -76.45
CA PRO A 12 15.19 13.74 -76.89
C PRO A 12 14.89 12.60 -77.88
N ALA A 13 13.73 11.96 -77.75
CA ALA A 13 13.29 10.93 -78.68
C ALA A 13 13.10 11.56 -80.07
N ILE A 14 13.80 11.04 -81.07
CA ILE A 14 13.78 11.53 -82.44
C ILE A 14 12.35 11.39 -82.99
N GLY A 15 11.74 12.50 -83.42
CA GLY A 15 10.42 12.53 -84.07
C GLY A 15 9.27 13.15 -83.28
N ARG A 16 9.51 13.80 -82.13
CA ARG A 16 8.47 14.51 -81.34
C ARG A 16 8.78 16.00 -81.13
N GLU A 17 9.24 16.68 -82.16
CA GLU A 17 9.40 18.13 -82.12
C GLU A 17 8.03 18.80 -82.31
N GLY A 18 7.46 19.32 -81.21
CA GLY A 18 6.29 20.21 -81.25
C GLY A 18 4.93 19.64 -80.86
N LEU A 19 4.82 18.40 -80.39
CA LEU A 19 3.56 17.87 -79.84
C LEU A 19 3.53 17.99 -78.31
N PRO A 20 2.46 18.53 -77.69
CA PRO A 20 2.35 18.59 -76.24
C PRO A 20 2.45 17.17 -75.67
N VAL A 21 3.35 16.99 -74.70
CA VAL A 21 3.46 15.72 -73.98
C VAL A 21 2.11 15.46 -73.30
N PRO A 22 1.41 14.35 -73.59
CA PRO A 22 0.15 14.07 -72.91
C PRO A 22 0.46 13.89 -71.43
N GLU A 23 -0.19 14.68 -70.57
CA GLU A 23 -0.05 14.52 -69.12
C GLU A 23 -0.38 13.08 -68.77
N THR A 24 0.60 12.39 -68.19
CA THR A 24 0.38 11.02 -67.74
C THR A 24 -0.48 11.05 -66.48
N ALA A 25 -1.27 10.00 -66.23
CA ALA A 25 -2.08 9.92 -65.00
C ALA A 25 -1.21 10.08 -63.72
N LEU A 26 0.05 9.68 -63.79
CA LEU A 26 1.03 9.84 -62.71
C LEU A 26 1.43 11.31 -62.49
N ASP A 27 1.56 12.12 -63.56
CA ASP A 27 1.80 13.55 -63.43
C ASP A 27 0.63 14.27 -62.77
N THR A 28 -0.60 13.88 -63.08
CA THR A 28 -1.79 14.42 -62.42
C THR A 28 -1.81 14.09 -60.92
N ILE A 29 -1.49 12.85 -60.54
CA ILE A 29 -1.41 12.43 -59.14
C ILE A 29 -0.28 13.17 -58.40
N LEU A 30 0.89 13.32 -59.01
CA LEU A 30 2.01 14.08 -58.42
C LEU A 30 1.66 15.56 -58.20
N LYS A 31 0.92 16.18 -59.14
CA LYS A 31 0.41 17.54 -58.97
C LYS A 31 -0.59 17.61 -57.81
N CYS A 32 -1.49 16.64 -57.68
CA CYS A 32 -2.42 16.57 -56.55
C CYS A 32 -1.69 16.42 -55.22
N TYR A 33 -0.67 15.55 -55.15
CA TYR A 33 0.15 15.36 -53.94
C TYR A 33 0.91 16.63 -53.55
N ARG A 34 1.58 17.30 -54.50
CA ARG A 34 2.27 18.57 -54.22
C ARG A 34 1.30 19.65 -53.75
N ALA A 35 0.11 19.72 -54.36
CA ALA A 35 -0.92 20.65 -53.94
C ALA A 35 -1.50 20.32 -52.55
N ASP A 36 -1.50 19.05 -52.15
CA ASP A 36 -1.86 18.63 -50.78
C ASP A 36 -0.73 18.95 -49.80
N GLU A 37 0.55 18.76 -50.16
CA GLU A 37 1.71 19.15 -49.35
C GLU A 37 1.74 20.68 -49.11
N GLU A 38 1.52 21.48 -50.16
CA GLU A 38 1.40 22.94 -50.03
C GLU A 38 0.22 23.35 -49.15
N ARG A 39 -0.92 22.65 -49.27
CA ARG A 39 -2.09 22.87 -48.39
C ARG A 39 -1.80 22.50 -46.93
N ALA A 40 -1.05 21.43 -46.69
CA ALA A 40 -0.67 21.01 -45.34
C ALA A 40 0.28 22.02 -44.69
N LEU A 41 1.28 22.52 -45.42
CA LEU A 41 2.18 23.58 -44.95
C LEU A 41 1.42 24.87 -44.61
N HIS A 42 0.49 25.29 -45.47
CA HIS A 42 -0.35 26.45 -45.20
C HIS A 42 -1.31 26.25 -44.02
N ALA A 43 -1.79 25.03 -43.78
CA ALA A 43 -2.62 24.71 -42.63
C ALA A 43 -1.83 24.71 -41.30
N GLU A 44 -0.57 24.25 -41.32
CA GLU A 44 0.34 24.35 -40.18
C GLU A 44 0.68 25.81 -39.84
N GLU A 45 0.92 26.66 -40.85
CA GLU A 45 1.21 28.09 -40.66
C GLU A 45 0.02 28.88 -40.10
N GLN A 46 -1.21 28.52 -40.47
CA GLN A 46 -2.43 29.20 -40.01
C GLN A 46 -2.95 28.70 -38.65
N GLY A 47 -2.44 27.55 -38.18
CA GLY A 47 -2.93 26.90 -36.96
C GLY A 47 -4.35 26.35 -37.11
N HIS A 48 -4.77 25.50 -36.17
CA HIS A 48 -6.11 24.92 -36.23
C HIS A 48 -7.18 26.02 -36.07
N PRO A 49 -8.20 26.12 -36.96
CA PRO A 49 -9.16 27.24 -36.96
C PRO A 49 -9.93 27.43 -35.65
N LEU A 50 -10.02 26.37 -34.83
CA LEU A 50 -10.70 26.37 -33.54
C LEU A 50 -9.76 26.55 -32.35
N ALA A 51 -8.44 26.58 -32.56
CA ALA A 51 -7.46 26.70 -31.48
C ALA A 51 -7.69 28.00 -30.68
N GLY A 52 -7.72 27.89 -29.35
CA GLY A 52 -7.98 29.02 -28.45
C GLY A 52 -9.45 29.45 -28.33
N THR A 53 -10.37 28.88 -29.11
CA THR A 53 -11.82 29.07 -28.92
C THR A 53 -12.36 28.17 -27.80
N THR A 54 -13.51 28.52 -27.22
CA THR A 54 -14.15 27.71 -26.16
C THR A 54 -14.45 26.27 -26.61
N ILE A 55 -14.78 26.09 -27.90
CA ILE A 55 -15.06 24.79 -28.50
C ILE A 55 -13.77 24.02 -28.76
N GLY A 56 -12.74 24.66 -29.34
CA GLY A 56 -11.43 24.03 -29.55
C GLY A 56 -10.80 23.56 -28.24
N ASN A 57 -10.79 24.41 -27.21
CA ASN A 57 -10.28 24.05 -25.89
C ASN A 57 -11.06 22.87 -25.25
N ALA A 58 -12.35 22.73 -25.55
CA ALA A 58 -13.16 21.60 -25.07
C ALA A 58 -12.84 20.31 -25.84
N ILE A 59 -12.57 20.41 -27.15
CA ILE A 59 -12.14 19.30 -28.00
C ILE A 59 -10.76 18.81 -27.55
N ASP A 60 -9.76 19.70 -27.42
CA ASP A 60 -8.41 19.35 -26.98
C ASP A 60 -8.41 18.67 -25.60
N LYS A 61 -9.28 19.14 -24.70
CA LYS A 61 -9.45 18.54 -23.38
C LYS A 61 -10.06 17.13 -23.44
N TRP A 62 -11.02 16.93 -24.33
CA TRP A 62 -11.68 15.65 -24.56
C TRP A 62 -10.72 14.67 -25.25
N GLU A 63 -10.01 15.12 -26.27
CA GLU A 63 -9.00 14.36 -27.00
C GLU A 63 -7.85 13.96 -26.07
N GLY A 64 -7.29 14.90 -25.30
CA GLY A 64 -6.28 14.55 -24.28
C GLY A 64 -6.82 13.65 -23.16
N ALA A 65 -8.13 13.68 -22.85
CA ALA A 65 -8.73 12.72 -21.92
C ALA A 65 -8.90 11.33 -22.53
N GLN A 66 -9.24 11.27 -23.81
CA GLN A 66 -9.32 10.04 -24.57
C GLN A 66 -7.93 9.41 -24.75
N GLU A 67 -6.91 10.19 -25.12
CA GLU A 67 -5.52 9.74 -25.21
C GLU A 67 -5.04 9.17 -23.88
N ARG A 68 -5.27 9.85 -22.75
CA ARG A 68 -4.94 9.31 -21.42
C ARG A 68 -5.67 8.01 -21.12
N GLN A 69 -6.90 7.85 -21.59
CA GLN A 69 -7.67 6.64 -21.42
C GLN A 69 -7.14 5.50 -22.32
N GLU A 70 -6.78 5.80 -23.56
CA GLU A 70 -6.14 4.87 -24.49
C GLU A 70 -4.76 4.44 -24.01
N GLU A 71 -3.93 5.36 -23.53
CA GLU A 71 -2.67 5.10 -22.86
C GLU A 71 -2.85 4.21 -21.62
N ALA A 72 -3.85 4.46 -20.79
CA ALA A 72 -4.15 3.60 -19.66
C ALA A 72 -4.56 2.18 -20.10
N ILE A 73 -5.31 2.06 -21.20
CA ILE A 73 -5.70 0.78 -21.80
C ILE A 73 -4.48 0.06 -22.37
N THR A 74 -3.59 0.74 -23.11
CA THR A 74 -2.36 0.15 -23.66
C THR A 74 -1.42 -0.29 -22.56
N LEU A 75 -1.17 0.54 -21.53
CA LEU A 75 -0.39 0.17 -20.35
C LEU A 75 -0.98 -1.05 -19.62
N THR A 76 -2.31 -1.13 -19.54
CA THR A 76 -2.99 -2.30 -18.95
C THR A 76 -2.83 -3.55 -19.81
N GLN A 77 -2.89 -3.42 -21.14
CA GLN A 77 -2.65 -4.53 -22.08
C GLN A 77 -1.19 -4.99 -22.04
N GLU A 78 -0.24 -4.07 -21.96
CA GLU A 78 1.20 -4.36 -21.82
C GLU A 78 1.49 -5.07 -20.49
N ALA A 79 0.91 -4.61 -19.38
CA ALA A 79 1.01 -5.29 -18.09
C ALA A 79 0.40 -6.70 -18.09
N ARG A 80 -0.60 -6.96 -18.95
CA ARG A 80 -1.14 -8.32 -19.17
C ARG A 80 -0.24 -9.18 -20.06
N ARG A 81 0.41 -8.58 -21.06
CA ARG A 81 1.35 -9.26 -21.97
C ARG A 81 2.66 -9.63 -21.25
N HIS A 82 3.08 -8.78 -20.31
CA HIS A 82 4.26 -8.96 -19.49
C HIS A 82 3.85 -8.97 -18.01
N PRO A 83 3.41 -10.14 -17.47
CA PRO A 83 3.11 -10.24 -16.06
C PRO A 83 4.37 -9.83 -15.26
N PRO A 84 4.21 -9.02 -14.20
CA PRO A 84 5.35 -8.53 -13.44
C PRO A 84 6.19 -9.71 -12.98
N THR A 85 7.51 -9.60 -13.16
CA THR A 85 8.39 -10.64 -12.66
C THR A 85 8.21 -10.76 -11.15
N LEU A 86 8.41 -11.95 -10.57
CA LEU A 86 8.33 -12.15 -9.11
C LEU A 86 9.17 -11.09 -8.35
N ILE A 87 10.28 -10.65 -8.96
CA ILE A 87 11.13 -9.59 -8.44
C ILE A 87 10.40 -8.25 -8.40
N GLU A 88 9.75 -7.83 -9.48
CA GLU A 88 8.97 -6.59 -9.53
C GLU A 88 7.82 -6.59 -8.53
N GLU A 89 7.11 -7.71 -8.39
CA GLU A 89 6.07 -7.85 -7.37
C GLU A 89 6.64 -7.67 -5.96
N THR A 90 7.80 -8.28 -5.68
CA THR A 90 8.44 -8.16 -4.37
C THR A 90 8.97 -6.76 -4.09
N LEU A 91 9.38 -6.02 -5.12
CA LEU A 91 9.77 -4.61 -4.99
C LEU A 91 8.54 -3.73 -4.75
N LYS A 92 7.43 -3.99 -5.45
CA LYS A 92 6.14 -3.32 -5.18
C LYS A 92 5.67 -3.59 -3.74
N GLU A 93 5.73 -4.85 -3.28
CA GLU A 93 5.39 -5.21 -1.90
C GLU A 93 6.33 -4.50 -0.91
N LEU A 94 7.63 -4.44 -1.20
CA LEU A 94 8.59 -3.68 -0.39
C LEU A 94 8.24 -2.20 -0.29
N ASP A 95 7.72 -1.59 -1.36
CA ASP A 95 7.31 -0.19 -1.38
C ASP A 95 6.02 0.09 -0.59
N THR A 96 5.14 -0.90 -0.42
CA THR A 96 3.97 -0.79 0.47
C THR A 96 4.33 -0.74 1.95
N LEU A 97 5.55 -1.16 2.33
CA LEU A 97 5.94 -1.23 3.72
C LEU A 97 6.13 0.17 4.34
N PRO A 98 5.87 0.30 5.66
CA PRO A 98 6.10 1.54 6.38
C PRO A 98 7.55 2.01 6.27
N LYS A 99 7.76 3.34 6.21
CA LYS A 99 9.09 3.95 6.02
C LYS A 99 10.14 3.41 7.01
N TRP A 100 9.78 3.22 8.27
CA TRP A 100 10.71 2.76 9.31
C TRP A 100 11.21 1.32 9.10
N LEU A 101 10.44 0.48 8.39
CA LEU A 101 10.81 -0.90 8.07
C LEU A 101 11.39 -1.02 6.65
N ARG A 102 10.87 -0.23 5.72
CA ARG A 102 11.30 -0.17 4.32
C ARG A 102 12.70 0.42 4.15
N LEU A 103 12.99 1.56 4.78
CA LEU A 103 14.26 2.28 4.58
C LEU A 103 15.50 1.44 4.94
N PRO A 104 15.54 0.71 6.07
CA PRO A 104 16.67 -0.16 6.37
C PRO A 104 16.88 -1.28 5.33
N LEU A 105 15.79 -1.86 4.81
CA LEU A 105 15.86 -2.89 3.78
C LEU A 105 16.40 -2.34 2.45
N ILE A 106 15.94 -1.14 2.04
CA ILE A 106 16.47 -0.45 0.85
C ILE A 106 17.95 -0.09 1.03
N LYS A 107 18.35 0.42 2.20
CA LYS A 107 19.77 0.69 2.50
C LYS A 107 20.61 -0.57 2.36
N HIS A 108 20.13 -1.71 2.87
CA HIS A 108 20.82 -2.99 2.75
C HIS A 108 20.90 -3.47 1.29
N LEU A 109 19.83 -3.29 0.50
CA LEU A 109 19.84 -3.59 -0.93
C LEU A 109 20.88 -2.75 -1.68
N ASN A 110 20.93 -1.44 -1.44
CA ASN A 110 21.89 -0.54 -2.06
C ASN A 110 23.33 -0.88 -1.66
N PHE A 111 23.56 -1.30 -0.40
CA PHE A 111 24.85 -1.78 0.04
C PHE A 111 25.28 -3.05 -0.71
N LEU A 112 24.38 -4.03 -0.86
CA LEU A 112 24.68 -5.26 -1.59
C LEU A 112 24.93 -4.99 -3.08
N ARG A 113 24.19 -4.04 -3.67
CA ARG A 113 24.38 -3.62 -5.06
C ARG A 113 25.77 -3.03 -5.28
N ARG A 114 26.17 -2.04 -4.47
CA ARG A 114 27.52 -1.43 -4.53
C ARG A 114 28.61 -2.48 -4.37
N LYS A 115 28.44 -3.39 -3.40
CA LYS A 115 29.40 -4.48 -3.18
C LYS A 115 29.50 -5.42 -4.38
N GLN A 116 28.39 -5.73 -5.05
CA GLN A 116 28.40 -6.53 -6.28
C GLN A 116 29.12 -5.78 -7.42
N GLU A 117 28.85 -4.48 -7.61
CA GLU A 117 29.51 -3.63 -8.60
C GLU A 117 31.03 -3.58 -8.36
N ASP A 118 31.47 -3.38 -7.12
CA ASP A 118 32.89 -3.38 -6.73
C ASP A 118 33.59 -4.73 -7.00
N GLU A 119 32.93 -5.85 -6.71
CA GLU A 119 33.49 -7.18 -6.95
C GLU A 119 33.54 -7.50 -8.46
N GLN A 120 32.60 -6.99 -9.25
CA GLN A 120 32.61 -7.09 -10.72
C GLN A 120 33.75 -6.27 -11.34
N GLN A 121 33.98 -5.04 -10.87
CA GLN A 121 35.11 -4.21 -11.31
C GLN A 121 36.45 -4.88 -11.01
N LYS A 122 36.55 -5.62 -9.90
CA LYS A 122 37.74 -6.40 -9.53
C LYS A 122 37.90 -7.73 -10.31
N GLY A 123 37.05 -7.98 -11.32
CA GLY A 123 37.13 -9.17 -12.17
C GLY A 123 36.71 -10.48 -11.49
N LYS A 124 36.17 -10.45 -10.27
CA LYS A 124 35.81 -11.65 -9.52
C LYS A 124 34.46 -12.19 -10.01
N ARG A 125 34.46 -13.28 -10.77
CA ARG A 125 33.24 -13.96 -11.23
C ARG A 125 32.97 -15.22 -10.39
N GLY A 126 31.86 -15.26 -9.67
CA GLY A 126 31.51 -16.40 -8.83
C GLY A 126 30.18 -16.27 -8.10
N LYS A 127 29.82 -17.34 -7.37
CA LYS A 127 28.59 -17.44 -6.57
C LYS A 127 28.53 -16.40 -5.44
N ASP A 128 29.69 -15.95 -4.97
CA ASP A 128 29.80 -14.90 -3.95
C ASP A 128 29.65 -13.47 -4.51
N THR A 129 29.80 -13.29 -5.82
CA THR A 129 29.65 -11.99 -6.50
C THR A 129 28.18 -11.60 -6.70
N ARG A 130 27.27 -12.58 -6.77
CA ARG A 130 25.83 -12.37 -7.04
C ARG A 130 24.99 -12.26 -5.76
N LYS A 131 25.57 -11.66 -4.71
CA LYS A 131 24.90 -11.50 -3.41
C LYS A 131 23.64 -10.63 -3.52
N TYR A 132 23.69 -9.55 -4.29
CA TYR A 132 22.52 -8.69 -4.51
C TYR A 132 21.41 -9.44 -5.24
N GLU A 133 21.71 -10.11 -6.36
CA GLU A 133 20.70 -10.89 -7.10
C GLU A 133 20.08 -12.01 -6.26
N ARG A 134 20.88 -12.76 -5.49
CA ARG A 134 20.36 -13.82 -4.60
C ARG A 134 19.48 -13.22 -3.52
N PHE A 135 19.90 -12.10 -2.94
CA PHE A 135 19.15 -11.45 -1.88
C PHE A 135 17.83 -10.88 -2.42
N LEU A 136 17.81 -10.35 -3.63
CA LEU A 136 16.61 -9.89 -4.32
C LEU A 136 15.65 -11.06 -4.62
N LYS A 137 16.16 -12.18 -5.14
CA LYS A 137 15.35 -13.36 -5.50
C LYS A 137 14.81 -14.14 -4.31
N ASN A 138 15.59 -14.28 -3.24
CA ASN A 138 15.27 -15.19 -2.14
C ASN A 138 15.19 -14.48 -0.78
N GLY A 139 16.04 -13.48 -0.54
CA GLY A 139 16.18 -12.84 0.77
C GLY A 139 15.04 -11.87 1.09
N ILE A 140 14.72 -10.96 0.17
CA ILE A 140 13.61 -10.02 0.30
C ILE A 140 12.27 -10.78 0.42
N PRO A 141 11.92 -11.72 -0.49
CA PRO A 141 10.64 -12.42 -0.39
C PRO A 141 10.50 -13.21 0.91
N ALA A 142 11.58 -13.84 1.40
CA ALA A 142 11.56 -14.55 2.68
C ALA A 142 11.38 -13.62 3.89
N ARG A 143 11.85 -12.36 3.83
CA ARG A 143 11.60 -11.35 4.87
C ARG A 143 10.16 -10.84 4.81
N LEU A 144 9.67 -10.51 3.61
CA LEU A 144 8.29 -10.06 3.39
C LEU A 144 7.26 -11.10 3.85
N ARG A 145 7.48 -12.37 3.51
CA ARG A 145 6.65 -13.48 3.98
C ARG A 145 6.60 -13.56 5.51
N ARG A 146 7.75 -13.51 6.18
CA ARG A 146 7.80 -13.51 7.66
C ARG A 146 7.09 -12.29 8.26
N ILE A 147 7.24 -11.11 7.66
CA ILE A 147 6.52 -9.89 8.09
C ILE A 147 5.01 -10.08 7.99
N ARG A 148 4.51 -10.67 6.90
CA ARG A 148 3.08 -11.00 6.73
C ARG A 148 2.60 -11.99 7.79
N GLU A 149 3.36 -13.05 8.04
CA GLU A 149 3.05 -14.04 9.07
C GLU A 149 2.96 -13.41 10.47
N ILE A 150 3.91 -12.53 10.82
CA ILE A 150 3.91 -11.81 12.09
C ILE A 150 2.72 -10.85 12.18
N ASN A 151 2.45 -10.05 11.13
CA ASN A 151 1.28 -9.17 11.11
C ASN A 151 -0.03 -9.95 11.27
N ALA A 152 -0.17 -11.10 10.62
CA ALA A 152 -1.36 -11.95 10.76
C ALA A 152 -1.53 -12.50 12.19
N ARG A 153 -0.43 -12.75 12.92
CA ARG A 153 -0.47 -13.20 14.32
C ARG A 153 -0.90 -12.08 15.28
N PHE A 154 -0.45 -10.85 15.06
CA PHE A 154 -0.79 -9.71 15.92
C PHE A 154 -2.18 -9.13 15.62
N ALA A 155 -2.64 -9.21 14.36
CA ALA A 155 -3.95 -8.73 13.93
C ALA A 155 -4.81 -9.87 13.34
N PRO A 156 -5.22 -10.87 14.15
CA PRO A 156 -6.15 -11.90 13.69
C PRO A 156 -7.51 -11.31 13.31
N LEU A 157 -8.32 -12.07 12.56
CA LEU A 157 -9.65 -11.60 12.10
C LEU A 157 -10.55 -11.14 13.26
N SER A 158 -10.45 -11.79 14.42
CA SER A 158 -11.17 -11.39 15.64
C SER A 158 -10.76 -10.00 16.16
N PHE A 159 -9.46 -9.68 16.08
CA PHE A 159 -8.92 -8.38 16.44
C PHE A 159 -9.38 -7.31 15.46
N GLN A 160 -9.28 -7.58 14.15
CA GLN A 160 -9.72 -6.66 13.10
C GLN A 160 -11.22 -6.37 13.22
N ALA A 161 -12.06 -7.39 13.42
CA ALA A 161 -13.50 -7.23 13.61
C ALA A 161 -13.84 -6.45 14.90
N ALA A 162 -13.07 -6.63 15.97
CA ALA A 162 -13.24 -5.87 17.21
C ALA A 162 -12.83 -4.40 17.03
N ALA A 163 -11.70 -4.13 16.36
CA ALA A 163 -11.24 -2.79 16.04
C ALA A 163 -12.26 -2.03 15.17
N MET A 164 -12.80 -2.69 14.14
CA MET A 164 -13.82 -2.13 13.25
C MET A 164 -15.12 -1.81 13.99
N ARG A 165 -15.55 -2.69 14.89
CA ARG A 165 -16.78 -2.49 15.69
C ARG A 165 -16.71 -1.27 16.59
N GLU A 166 -15.55 -1.02 17.19
CA GLU A 166 -15.34 0.13 18.07
C GLU A 166 -14.97 1.39 17.28
N SER A 167 -15.03 1.36 15.94
CA SER A 167 -14.60 2.44 15.03
C SER A 167 -13.14 2.86 15.24
N LEU A 168 -12.30 1.91 15.64
CA LEU A 168 -10.87 2.09 15.92
C LEU A 168 -10.02 1.35 14.87
N GLU A 169 -10.29 1.58 13.59
CA GLU A 169 -9.60 0.93 12.47
C GLU A 169 -8.08 1.13 12.51
N GLU A 170 -7.64 2.23 13.10
CA GLU A 170 -6.23 2.57 13.27
C GLU A 170 -5.46 1.56 14.11
N LEU A 171 -6.13 0.82 15.00
CA LEU A 171 -5.51 -0.28 15.75
C LEU A 171 -4.94 -1.37 14.85
N ILE A 172 -5.45 -1.54 13.63
CA ILE A 172 -4.91 -2.49 12.65
C ILE A 172 -3.53 -2.04 12.15
N THR A 173 -3.28 -0.73 12.15
CA THR A 173 -1.99 -0.14 11.74
C THR A 173 -1.17 0.34 12.95
N LEU A 174 -1.41 -0.24 14.13
CA LEU A 174 -0.77 0.15 15.40
C LEU A 174 0.74 0.42 15.27
N PRO A 175 1.58 -0.42 14.61
CA PRO A 175 3.03 -0.20 14.54
C PRO A 175 3.46 1.09 13.82
N ASN A 176 2.56 1.73 13.08
CA ASN A 176 2.82 2.96 12.34
C ASN A 176 2.40 4.23 13.08
N LEU A 177 1.69 4.09 14.20
CA LEU A 177 1.10 5.21 14.91
C LEU A 177 2.14 5.97 15.74
N SER A 178 1.93 7.28 15.86
CA SER A 178 2.72 8.12 16.77
C SER A 178 2.26 7.94 18.22
N ARG A 179 3.10 8.32 19.17
CA ARG A 179 2.78 8.27 20.62
C ARG A 179 1.51 9.05 20.95
N GLU A 180 1.36 10.23 20.37
CA GLU A 180 0.17 11.08 20.53
C GLU A 180 -1.09 10.40 19.98
N ARG A 181 -0.98 9.72 18.83
CA ARG A 181 -2.12 9.01 18.24
C ARG A 181 -2.54 7.82 19.09
N ILE A 182 -1.57 7.07 19.61
CA ILE A 182 -1.83 5.99 20.57
C ILE A 182 -2.54 6.53 21.82
N GLN A 183 -2.16 7.71 22.31
CA GLN A 183 -2.85 8.37 23.43
C GLN A 183 -4.30 8.74 23.11
N LYS A 184 -4.57 9.30 21.93
CA LYS A 184 -5.94 9.60 21.49
C LYS A 184 -6.79 8.32 21.42
N ILE A 185 -6.26 7.25 20.83
CA ILE A 185 -6.95 5.96 20.74
C ILE A 185 -7.21 5.38 22.13
N ALA A 186 -6.26 5.49 23.06
CA ALA A 186 -6.44 5.03 24.44
C ALA A 186 -7.61 5.74 25.14
N VAL A 187 -7.75 7.06 24.95
CA VAL A 187 -8.86 7.84 25.51
C VAL A 187 -10.19 7.42 24.88
N LEU A 188 -10.24 7.25 23.55
CA LEU A 188 -11.44 6.81 22.85
C LEU A 188 -11.86 5.40 23.30
N LEU A 189 -10.91 4.48 23.43
CA LEU A 189 -11.16 3.12 23.87
C LEU A 189 -11.64 3.08 25.33
N ALA A 190 -11.04 3.87 26.22
CA ALA A 190 -11.52 4.01 27.60
C ALA A 190 -12.97 4.52 27.66
N SER A 191 -13.29 5.53 26.84
CA SER A 191 -14.66 6.07 26.73
C SER A 191 -15.65 5.04 26.19
N ALA A 192 -15.28 4.33 25.11
CA ALA A 192 -16.11 3.28 24.53
C ALA A 192 -16.34 2.13 25.52
N VAL A 193 -15.28 1.66 26.19
CA VAL A 193 -15.37 0.61 27.21
C VAL A 193 -16.26 1.05 28.37
N LYS A 194 -16.15 2.31 28.82
CA LYS A 194 -17.01 2.88 29.87
C LYS A 194 -18.49 2.87 29.45
N MET A 195 -18.79 3.25 28.22
CA MET A 195 -20.15 3.21 27.66
C MET A 195 -20.69 1.77 27.59
N HIS A 196 -19.93 0.83 27.00
CA HIS A 196 -20.35 -0.57 26.93
C HIS A 196 -20.49 -1.21 28.31
N LEU A 197 -19.70 -0.77 29.29
CA LEU A 197 -19.80 -1.23 30.66
C LEU A 197 -21.10 -0.77 31.32
N ALA A 198 -21.53 0.48 31.08
CA ALA A 198 -22.83 0.97 31.53
C ALA A 198 -23.98 0.12 30.92
N ASP A 199 -23.96 -0.10 29.59
CA ASP A 199 -24.94 -0.95 28.92
C ASP A 199 -24.95 -2.40 29.45
N ALA A 200 -23.76 -2.92 29.80
CA ALA A 200 -23.63 -4.26 30.37
C ALA A 200 -24.13 -4.33 31.81
N MET A 201 -24.00 -3.24 32.58
CA MET A 201 -24.55 -3.12 33.93
C MET A 201 -26.07 -3.09 33.89
N ASP A 202 -26.69 -2.34 32.97
CA ASP A 202 -28.14 -2.31 32.81
C ASP A 202 -28.70 -3.70 32.52
N LYS A 203 -28.09 -4.42 31.58
CA LYS A 203 -28.45 -5.83 31.29
C LYS A 203 -28.21 -6.77 32.46
N ALA A 204 -27.15 -6.55 33.24
CA ALA A 204 -26.90 -7.36 34.43
C ALA A 204 -27.97 -7.14 35.51
N ARG A 205 -28.49 -5.90 35.67
CA ARG A 205 -29.62 -5.60 36.56
C ARG A 205 -30.89 -6.33 36.10
N GLU A 206 -31.20 -6.28 34.81
CA GLU A 206 -32.35 -7.00 34.22
C GLU A 206 -32.29 -8.51 34.51
N ILE A 207 -31.12 -9.13 34.32
CA ILE A 207 -30.93 -10.58 34.51
C ILE A 207 -31.04 -10.98 35.98
N THR A 208 -30.46 -10.18 36.89
CA THR A 208 -30.41 -10.50 38.32
C THR A 208 -31.67 -10.09 39.08
N GLY A 209 -32.52 -9.24 38.49
CA GLY A 209 -33.70 -8.67 39.15
C GLY A 209 -33.36 -7.79 40.36
N ASN A 210 -32.10 -7.36 40.48
CA ASN A 210 -31.60 -6.58 41.61
C ASN A 210 -31.07 -5.23 41.12
N ASP A 211 -31.86 -4.18 41.37
CA ASP A 211 -31.60 -2.81 40.93
C ASP A 211 -30.58 -2.05 41.79
N LYS A 212 -29.99 -2.71 42.80
CA LYS A 212 -28.98 -2.07 43.64
C LYS A 212 -27.66 -1.90 42.89
N ASP A 213 -27.24 -0.65 42.72
CA ASP A 213 -26.00 -0.26 42.03
C ASP A 213 -24.72 -0.84 42.66
N ASP A 214 -24.76 -1.13 43.98
CA ASP A 214 -23.62 -1.68 44.72
C ASP A 214 -23.50 -3.21 44.65
N ASN A 215 -24.37 -3.89 43.89
CA ASN A 215 -24.29 -5.34 43.78
C ASN A 215 -23.05 -5.77 43.00
N LEU A 216 -22.01 -6.20 43.72
CA LEU A 216 -20.75 -6.69 43.16
C LEU A 216 -20.94 -7.83 42.14
N ASN A 217 -22.01 -8.61 42.25
CA ASN A 217 -22.34 -9.66 41.27
C ASN A 217 -22.78 -9.08 39.92
N ASN A 218 -23.51 -7.96 39.90
CA ASN A 218 -23.88 -7.27 38.66
C ASN A 218 -22.63 -6.73 37.97
N TRP A 219 -21.75 -6.11 38.75
CA TRP A 219 -20.44 -5.66 38.28
C TRP A 219 -19.57 -6.79 37.74
N LEU A 220 -19.60 -7.97 38.37
CA LEU A 220 -18.88 -9.14 37.87
C LEU A 220 -19.41 -9.58 36.51
N ILE A 221 -20.73 -9.66 36.32
CA ILE A 221 -21.35 -10.04 35.05
C ILE A 221 -21.00 -9.03 33.95
N ALA A 222 -21.12 -7.74 34.24
CA ALA A 222 -20.76 -6.69 33.29
C ALA A 222 -19.26 -6.72 32.94
N TYR A 223 -18.40 -6.93 33.95
CA TYR A 223 -16.97 -7.11 33.76
C TYR A 223 -16.65 -8.32 32.88
N GLN A 224 -17.35 -9.46 33.03
CA GLN A 224 -17.15 -10.62 32.17
C GLN A 224 -17.49 -10.33 30.71
N TYR A 225 -18.60 -9.62 30.47
CA TYR A 225 -19.01 -9.23 29.11
C TYR A 225 -17.95 -8.34 28.44
N ILE A 226 -17.48 -7.30 29.16
CA ILE A 226 -16.44 -6.41 28.66
C ILE A 226 -15.10 -7.11 28.53
N GLY A 227 -14.71 -7.92 29.51
CA GLY A 227 -13.43 -8.63 29.49
C GLY A 227 -13.30 -9.55 28.28
N ARG A 228 -14.39 -10.24 27.88
CA ARG A 228 -14.42 -11.03 26.64
C ARG A 228 -14.25 -10.19 25.37
N ARG A 229 -14.75 -8.95 25.34
CA ARG A 229 -14.50 -8.01 24.23
C ARG A 229 -13.06 -7.53 24.21
N VAL A 230 -12.52 -7.16 25.37
CA VAL A 230 -11.14 -6.72 25.54
C VAL A 230 -10.14 -7.82 25.15
N LEU A 231 -10.43 -9.08 25.45
CA LEU A 231 -9.65 -10.23 24.99
C LEU A 231 -9.62 -10.35 23.46
N LYS A 232 -10.69 -9.99 22.75
CA LYS A 232 -10.69 -9.97 21.28
C LYS A 232 -9.76 -8.91 20.70
N LEU A 233 -9.50 -7.84 21.46
CA LEU A 233 -8.48 -6.83 21.16
C LEU A 233 -7.05 -7.32 21.48
N GLY A 234 -6.86 -8.58 21.88
CA GLY A 234 -5.54 -9.14 22.22
C GLY A 234 -4.95 -8.60 23.53
N ILE A 235 -5.75 -7.91 24.34
CA ILE A 235 -5.34 -7.36 25.63
C ILE A 235 -5.99 -8.17 26.74
N THR A 236 -5.20 -8.60 27.73
CA THR A 236 -5.74 -9.30 28.91
C THR A 236 -6.35 -8.29 29.89
N PRO A 237 -7.64 -8.43 30.26
CA PRO A 237 -8.28 -7.58 31.26
C PRO A 237 -7.58 -7.67 32.63
N PRO A 238 -7.65 -6.60 33.46
CA PRO A 238 -7.03 -6.59 34.78
C PRO A 238 -7.69 -7.64 35.69
N TYR A 239 -6.89 -8.50 36.32
CA TYR A 239 -7.35 -9.61 37.17
C TYR A 239 -8.24 -10.66 36.46
N TRP A 240 -8.11 -10.81 35.13
CA TRP A 240 -8.97 -11.73 34.35
C TRP A 240 -9.01 -13.15 34.94
N SER A 241 -7.86 -13.78 35.21
CA SER A 241 -7.81 -15.14 35.77
C SER A 241 -8.53 -15.28 37.12
N ALA A 242 -8.49 -14.24 37.96
CA ALA A 242 -9.13 -14.26 39.28
C ALA A 242 -10.66 -14.04 39.18
N LEU A 243 -11.12 -13.32 38.16
CA LEU A 243 -12.52 -12.93 37.99
C LEU A 243 -13.29 -13.79 36.97
N GLU A 244 -12.60 -14.49 36.08
CA GLU A 244 -13.21 -15.27 34.99
C GLU A 244 -14.25 -16.28 35.48
N LEU A 245 -15.45 -16.19 34.92
CA LEU A 245 -16.53 -17.16 35.10
C LEU A 245 -16.33 -18.31 34.10
N ARG A 246 -15.72 -19.39 34.56
CA ARG A 246 -15.60 -20.64 33.79
C ARG A 246 -16.45 -21.75 34.40
N PRO A 247 -17.09 -22.60 33.57
CA PRO A 247 -17.86 -23.74 34.06
C PRO A 247 -17.01 -24.75 34.86
N ASP A 248 -15.71 -24.86 34.57
CA ASP A 248 -14.78 -25.85 35.13
C ASP A 248 -13.97 -25.32 36.35
N ARG A 249 -14.25 -24.12 36.82
CA ARG A 249 -13.50 -23.47 37.90
C ARG A 249 -13.86 -24.07 39.25
N ARG A 250 -12.85 -24.52 40.01
CA ARG A 250 -13.02 -25.11 41.35
C ARG A 250 -13.28 -24.10 42.46
N SER A 251 -12.72 -22.90 42.36
CA SER A 251 -12.84 -21.84 43.37
C SER A 251 -13.75 -20.72 42.88
N PRO A 252 -14.62 -20.16 43.73
CA PRO A 252 -15.44 -19.01 43.33
C PRO A 252 -14.55 -17.82 42.90
N PRO A 253 -15.04 -16.96 41.98
CA PRO A 253 -14.34 -15.74 41.60
C PRO A 253 -14.27 -14.78 42.79
N ASP A 254 -13.13 -14.09 42.94
CA ASP A 254 -12.95 -13.11 44.01
C ASP A 254 -13.59 -11.77 43.62
N VAL A 255 -14.84 -11.59 44.01
CA VAL A 255 -15.64 -10.42 43.63
C VAL A 255 -15.09 -9.12 44.23
N THR A 256 -14.23 -9.18 45.24
CA THR A 256 -13.63 -8.00 45.87
C THR A 256 -12.67 -7.26 44.93
N LEU A 257 -12.13 -7.95 43.92
CA LEU A 257 -11.21 -7.37 42.93
C LEU A 257 -11.93 -6.61 41.80
N VAL A 258 -13.26 -6.78 41.67
CA VAL A 258 -14.04 -6.21 40.56
C VAL A 258 -13.97 -4.68 40.51
N PRO A 259 -14.16 -3.92 41.61
CA PRO A 259 -14.09 -2.47 41.56
C PRO A 259 -12.73 -1.96 41.05
N GLY A 260 -11.63 -2.57 41.53
CA GLY A 260 -10.28 -2.24 41.07
C GLY A 260 -10.04 -2.58 39.60
N ALA A 261 -10.60 -3.70 39.11
CA ALA A 261 -10.52 -4.10 37.72
C ALA A 261 -11.29 -3.13 36.80
N VAL A 262 -12.50 -2.73 37.20
CA VAL A 262 -13.36 -1.79 36.47
C VAL A 262 -12.72 -0.41 36.39
N LEU A 263 -12.15 0.10 37.48
CA LEU A 263 -11.46 1.38 37.48
C LEU A 263 -10.31 1.43 36.46
N ARG A 264 -9.54 0.33 36.35
CA ARG A 264 -8.46 0.21 35.36
C ARG A 264 -8.97 0.16 33.92
N LEU A 265 -10.12 -0.47 33.67
CA LEU A 265 -10.74 -0.51 32.34
C LEU A 265 -11.30 0.86 31.92
N ASN A 266 -11.70 1.69 32.88
CA ASN A 266 -12.18 3.05 32.62
C ASN A 266 -11.04 4.08 32.51
N ASP A 267 -9.83 3.72 32.93
CA ASP A 267 -8.67 4.60 32.94
C ASP A 267 -7.95 4.64 31.57
N ALA A 268 -7.85 5.83 31.00
CA ALA A 268 -7.16 6.05 29.73
C ALA A 268 -5.63 5.84 29.84
N GLU A 269 -5.03 6.08 31.00
CA GLU A 269 -3.59 5.89 31.19
C GLU A 269 -3.23 4.40 31.15
N TRP A 270 -4.03 3.55 31.79
CA TRP A 270 -3.89 2.10 31.70
C TRP A 270 -3.95 1.61 30.25
N TRP A 271 -4.95 2.06 29.47
CA TRP A 271 -5.05 1.73 28.04
C TRP A 271 -3.83 2.23 27.24
N ASN A 272 -3.35 3.43 27.52
CA ASN A 272 -2.16 3.97 26.86
C ASN A 272 -0.95 3.06 27.10
N LYS A 273 -0.73 2.63 28.35
CA LYS A 273 0.37 1.73 28.71
C LYS A 273 0.24 0.39 27.99
N LYS A 274 -0.96 -0.18 27.89
CA LYS A 274 -1.21 -1.45 27.19
C LYS A 274 -1.02 -1.35 25.69
N LEU A 275 -1.55 -0.32 25.06
CA LEU A 275 -1.39 -0.10 23.62
C LEU A 275 0.07 0.19 23.25
N ARG A 276 0.80 0.94 24.09
CA ARG A 276 2.24 1.16 23.89
C ARG A 276 3.04 -0.13 24.02
N GLN A 277 2.75 -0.96 25.01
CA GLN A 277 3.39 -2.26 25.16
C GLN A 277 3.13 -3.14 23.92
N MET A 278 1.89 -3.20 23.44
CA MET A 278 1.54 -3.95 22.23
C MET A 278 2.22 -3.38 20.99
N HIS A 279 2.24 -2.06 20.84
CA HIS A 279 2.95 -1.35 19.77
C HIS A 279 4.44 -1.72 19.74
N ASP A 280 5.12 -1.64 20.90
CA ASP A 280 6.57 -1.84 20.99
C ASP A 280 6.93 -3.30 20.72
N VAL A 281 6.20 -4.26 21.29
CA VAL A 281 6.40 -5.69 21.03
C VAL A 281 6.13 -6.02 19.56
N TRP A 282 5.04 -5.54 18.98
CA TRP A 282 4.72 -5.80 17.58
C TRP A 282 5.79 -5.21 16.65
N ARG A 283 6.22 -3.97 16.90
CA ARG A 283 7.28 -3.32 16.13
C ARG A 283 8.61 -4.07 16.25
N GLU A 284 8.96 -4.56 17.43
CA GLU A 284 10.16 -5.35 17.65
C GLU A 284 10.11 -6.67 16.87
N GLU A 285 9.01 -7.42 16.95
CA GLU A 285 8.86 -8.67 16.19
C GLU A 285 8.93 -8.45 14.68
N LEU A 286 8.40 -7.33 14.18
CA LEU A 286 8.53 -6.96 12.77
C LEU A 286 9.98 -6.66 12.38
N LEU A 287 10.75 -5.98 13.24
CA LEU A 287 12.17 -5.75 13.01
C LEU A 287 12.98 -7.06 13.04
N ARG A 288 12.63 -8.00 13.93
CA ARG A 288 13.24 -9.34 13.96
C ARG A 288 12.89 -10.14 12.70
N ALA A 289 11.64 -10.09 12.25
CA ALA A 289 11.20 -10.73 11.00
C ALA A 289 11.93 -10.16 9.78
N ALA A 290 12.16 -8.84 9.75
CA ALA A 290 12.95 -8.17 8.73
C ALA A 290 14.46 -8.50 8.81
N GLY A 291 14.93 -9.13 9.89
CA GLY A 291 16.34 -9.43 10.12
C GLY A 291 17.17 -8.19 10.44
N LEU A 292 16.55 -7.17 11.05
CA LEU A 292 17.17 -5.89 11.39
C LEU A 292 17.62 -5.81 12.87
N VAL A 293 17.22 -6.78 13.68
CA VAL A 293 17.72 -6.93 15.06
C VAL A 293 18.93 -7.85 15.02
N SER A 294 20.12 -7.31 15.27
CA SER A 294 21.32 -8.13 15.42
C SER A 294 21.29 -8.86 16.77
N ARG A 295 21.87 -10.06 16.81
CA ARG A 295 22.03 -10.84 18.04
C ARG A 295 23.27 -10.42 18.86
N GLN A 296 23.98 -9.38 18.42
CA GLN A 296 25.17 -8.87 19.07
C GLN A 296 24.76 -7.70 19.97
N THR A 297 25.19 -7.76 21.24
CA THR A 297 24.87 -6.88 22.38
C THR A 297 23.51 -7.09 23.05
N SER A 298 23.39 -8.19 23.79
CA SER A 298 22.70 -8.21 25.08
C SER A 298 23.71 -8.51 26.17
#